data_AF-A0A662K109-F1
#
_entry.id   AF-A0A662K109-F1
#
_cell.length_a   1.000
_cell.length_b   1.000
_cell.length_c   1.000
_cell.angle_alpha   90.00
_cell.angle_beta   90.00
_cell.angle_gamma   90.00
#
_symmetry.space_group_name_H-M   'P 1'
#
loop_
_entity.id
_entity.type
_entity.pdbx_description
1 polymer ?
#
loop_
_entity_poly.entity_id
_entity_poly.type
_entity_poly.pdbx_seq_one_letter_code
_entity_poly.pdbx_strand_id
1 'polypeptide(L)'
;MKIFRKSLDYMQSKIKDILSEISDEDIDNIKKFFLNADRIFVYGAGRSGLVAKAFAIRLVHLGFQTFVIGETITAPVRKGDLVVIVSGSGETIPSKMTAEIARNIGAKLVSITANK
;
A
#
# COMPACT_ATOMS: atom_id res chain seq x y z
N MET A 1 -6.40 21.77 -25.19
CA MET A 1 -7.33 22.35 -24.19
C MET A 1 -8.52 21.44 -23.87
N LYS A 2 -9.37 21.04 -24.82
CA LYS A 2 -10.58 20.21 -24.55
C LYS A 2 -10.28 18.82 -23.96
N ILE A 3 -9.26 18.13 -24.48
CA ILE A 3 -8.84 16.80 -23.97
C ILE A 3 -8.32 16.91 -22.53
N PHE A 4 -7.47 17.91 -22.26
CA PHE A 4 -6.93 18.17 -20.92
C PHE A 4 -8.03 18.36 -19.87
N ARG A 5 -9.05 19.18 -20.17
CA ARG A 5 -10.21 19.38 -19.27
C ARG A 5 -10.98 18.07 -19.03
N LYS A 6 -11.27 17.32 -20.09
CA LYS A 6 -11.92 16.00 -19.96
C LYS A 6 -11.14 15.04 -19.05
N SER A 7 -9.82 15.02 -19.15
CA SER A 7 -8.98 14.18 -18.28
C SER A 7 -9.03 14.63 -16.82
N LEU A 8 -9.04 15.94 -16.56
CA LEU A 8 -9.20 16.49 -15.20
C LEU A 8 -10.56 16.12 -14.61
N ASP A 9 -11.63 16.33 -15.37
CA ASP A 9 -13.00 16.00 -14.94
C ASP A 9 -13.12 14.50 -14.61
N TYR A 10 -12.54 13.64 -15.46
CA TYR A 10 -12.48 12.20 -15.24
C TYR A 10 -11.73 11.85 -13.94
N MET A 11 -10.54 12.42 -13.71
CA MET A 11 -9.76 12.15 -12.50
C MET A 11 -10.48 12.62 -11.23
N GLN A 12 -11.08 13.82 -11.25
CA GLN A 12 -11.83 14.35 -10.11
C GLN A 12 -13.04 13.47 -9.78
N SER A 13 -13.82 13.07 -10.79
CA SER A 13 -14.94 12.14 -10.60
C SER A 13 -14.46 10.83 -9.99
N LYS A 14 -13.39 10.24 -10.53
CA LYS A 14 -12.88 8.96 -10.02
C LYS A 14 -12.34 9.03 -8.60
N ILE A 15 -11.66 10.12 -8.23
CA ILE A 15 -11.24 10.33 -6.84
C ILE A 15 -12.45 10.39 -5.91
N LYS A 16 -13.51 11.12 -6.31
CA LYS A 16 -14.73 11.22 -5.51
C LYS A 16 -15.42 9.86 -5.34
N ASP A 17 -15.55 9.10 -6.42
CA ASP A 17 -16.15 7.76 -6.39
C ASP A 17 -15.39 6.84 -5.43
N ILE A 18 -14.06 6.76 -5.57
CA ILE A 18 -13.20 5.92 -4.73
C ILE A 18 -13.31 6.32 -3.25
N LEU A 19 -13.27 7.62 -2.94
CA LEU A 19 -13.38 8.08 -1.55
C LEU A 19 -14.74 7.78 -0.93
N SER A 20 -15.81 7.65 -1.74
CA SER A 20 -17.14 7.29 -1.25
C SER A 20 -17.32 5.80 -0.93
N GLU A 21 -16.45 4.94 -1.46
CA GLU A 21 -16.48 3.49 -1.23
C GLU A 21 -15.66 3.05 0.00
N ILE A 22 -14.82 3.94 0.53
CA ILE A 22 -13.98 3.68 1.70
C ILE A 22 -14.78 3.99 2.94
N SER A 23 -15.07 2.96 3.76
CA SER A 23 -15.76 3.15 5.03
C SER A 23 -14.80 3.60 6.14
N ASP A 24 -15.27 4.39 7.10
CA ASP A 24 -14.48 4.75 8.28
C ASP A 24 -14.03 3.51 9.07
N GLU A 25 -14.83 2.44 9.05
CA GLU A 25 -14.50 1.17 9.69
C GLU A 25 -13.29 0.48 9.03
N ASP A 26 -13.20 0.48 7.70
CA ASP A 26 -12.02 -0.04 6.99
C ASP A 26 -10.76 0.73 7.38
N ILE A 27 -10.86 2.07 7.46
CA ILE A 27 -9.74 2.92 7.85
C ILE A 27 -9.35 2.65 9.31
N ASP A 28 -10.30 2.54 10.23
CA ASP A 28 -10.04 2.24 11.64
C ASP A 28 -9.41 0.86 11.84
N ASN A 29 -9.85 -0.13 11.06
CA ASN A 29 -9.26 -1.47 11.10
C ASN A 29 -7.82 -1.47 10.57
N ILE A 30 -7.56 -0.78 9.46
CA ILE A 30 -6.20 -0.63 8.92
C ILE A 30 -5.31 0.13 9.90
N LYS A 31 -5.79 1.25 10.49
CA LYS A 31 -5.04 2.04 11.48
C LYS A 31 -4.50 1.18 12.62
N LYS A 32 -5.29 0.22 13.12
CA LYS A 32 -4.84 -0.70 14.19
C LYS A 32 -3.61 -1.51 13.78
N PHE A 33 -3.49 -1.93 12.52
CA PHE A 33 -2.29 -2.64 12.05
C PHE A 33 -1.08 -1.71 12.02
N PHE A 34 -1.24 -0.48 11.55
CA PHE A 34 -0.14 0.49 11.47
C PHE A 34 0.36 0.91 12.85
N LEU A 35 -0.56 1.19 13.79
CA LEU A 35 -0.21 1.64 15.15
C LEU A 35 0.42 0.56 16.02
N ASN A 36 0.14 -0.72 15.74
CA ASN A 36 0.71 -1.86 16.48
C ASN A 36 1.94 -2.47 15.79
N ALA A 37 2.37 -1.94 14.63
CA ALA A 37 3.51 -2.47 13.91
C ALA A 37 4.81 -1.83 14.38
N ASP A 38 5.78 -2.64 14.79
CA ASP A 38 7.12 -2.16 15.10
C ASP A 38 7.83 -1.64 13.83
N ARG A 39 7.62 -2.34 12.71
CA ARG A 39 8.21 -2.02 11.41
C ARG A 39 7.19 -2.24 10.30
N ILE A 40 7.20 -1.34 9.32
CA ILE A 40 6.32 -1.37 8.17
C ILE A 40 7.15 -1.59 6.91
N PHE A 41 6.72 -2.53 6.08
CA PHE A 41 7.33 -2.83 4.80
C PHE A 41 6.31 -2.60 3.70
N VAL A 42 6.62 -1.75 2.74
CA VAL A 42 5.72 -1.50 1.62
C VAL A 42 6.25 -2.15 0.35
N TYR A 43 5.35 -2.64 -0.50
CA TYR A 43 5.69 -3.16 -1.82
C TYR A 43 4.63 -2.79 -2.84
N GLY A 44 5.06 -2.53 -4.06
CA GLY A 44 4.20 -2.41 -5.23
C GLY A 44 5.02 -2.59 -6.49
N ALA A 45 4.43 -3.19 -7.52
CA ALA A 45 5.09 -3.37 -8.80
C ALA A 45 4.81 -2.22 -9.77
N GLY A 46 5.78 -1.85 -10.60
CA GLY A 46 5.64 -0.81 -11.62
C GLY A 46 5.17 0.53 -11.06
N ARG A 47 4.08 1.09 -11.62
CA ARG A 47 3.50 2.36 -11.15
C ARG A 47 2.98 2.30 -9.72
N SER A 48 2.47 1.16 -9.28
CA SER A 48 2.08 0.97 -7.88
C SER A 48 3.29 1.03 -6.95
N GLY A 49 4.47 0.65 -7.43
CA GLY A 49 5.73 0.83 -6.69
C GLY A 49 6.09 2.30 -6.46
N LEU A 50 5.81 3.18 -7.43
CA LEU A 50 6.01 4.62 -7.24
C LEU A 50 5.08 5.17 -6.15
N VAL A 51 3.81 4.76 -6.15
CA VAL A 51 2.84 5.14 -5.12
C VAL A 51 3.25 4.57 -3.75
N ALA A 52 3.67 3.30 -3.69
CA ALA A 52 4.14 2.67 -2.47
C ALA A 52 5.36 3.40 -1.88
N LYS A 53 6.33 3.81 -2.70
CA LYS A 53 7.49 4.61 -2.26
C LYS A 53 7.07 5.98 -1.72
N ALA A 54 6.18 6.68 -2.41
CA ALA A 54 5.65 7.96 -1.93
C ALA A 54 4.93 7.80 -0.57
N PHE A 55 4.17 6.72 -0.41
CA PHE A 55 3.52 6.40 0.86
C PHE A 55 4.53 6.08 1.97
N ALA A 56 5.55 5.25 1.70
CA ALA A 56 6.63 4.99 2.66
C ALA A 56 7.32 6.25 3.15
N ILE A 57 7.60 7.21 2.26
CA ILE A 57 8.20 8.50 2.66
C ILE A 57 7.30 9.22 3.66
N ARG A 58 5.98 9.23 3.45
CA ARG A 58 5.03 9.84 4.40
C ARG A 58 5.00 9.10 5.73
N LEU A 59 5.04 7.77 5.72
CA LEU A 59 5.10 6.97 6.95
C LEU A 59 6.36 7.29 7.76
N VAL A 60 7.53 7.41 7.11
CA VAL A 60 8.77 7.84 7.77
C VAL A 60 8.61 9.23 8.40
N HIS A 61 8.01 10.19 7.69
CA HIS A 61 7.77 11.53 8.23
C HIS A 61 6.80 11.54 9.41
N LEU A 62 5.90 10.55 9.50
CA LEU A 62 4.99 10.36 10.63
C LEU A 62 5.62 9.61 11.80
N GLY A 63 6.89 9.21 11.69
CA GLY A 63 7.65 8.52 12.74
C GLY A 63 7.62 6.99 12.68
N PHE A 64 6.99 6.39 11.66
CA PHE A 64 7.00 4.94 11.50
C PHE A 64 8.33 4.44 10.93
N GLN A 65 8.89 3.40 11.54
CA GLN A 65 10.04 2.69 10.96
C GLN A 65 9.61 1.93 9.71
N THR A 66 9.90 2.49 8.53
CA THR A 66 9.35 2.01 7.26
C THR A 66 10.44 1.66 6.25
N PHE A 67 10.26 0.55 5.52
CA PHE A 67 11.13 0.10 4.45
C PHE A 67 10.34 -0.19 3.17
N VAL A 68 11.02 -0.13 2.03
CA VAL A 68 10.45 -0.51 0.72
C VAL A 68 11.09 -1.82 0.28
N ILE A 69 10.29 -2.87 0.12
CA ILE A 69 10.80 -4.19 -0.29
C ILE A 69 11.45 -4.08 -1.68
N GLY A 70 12.70 -4.55 -1.77
CA GLY A 70 13.52 -4.50 -2.99
C GLY A 70 14.52 -3.33 -3.06
N GLU A 71 14.49 -2.39 -2.10
CA GLU A 71 15.50 -1.33 -1.99
C GLU A 71 16.77 -1.77 -1.23
N THR A 72 17.88 -1.08 -1.45
CA THR A 72 19.23 -1.50 -1.03
C THR A 72 19.40 -1.69 0.48
N ILE A 73 18.79 -0.83 1.30
CA ILE A 73 18.97 -0.82 2.76
C ILE A 73 17.80 -1.47 3.52
N THR A 74 16.96 -2.22 2.82
CA THR A 74 15.79 -2.84 3.41
C THR A 74 16.17 -3.98 4.33
N ALA A 75 15.78 -3.86 5.61
CA ALA A 75 15.98 -4.93 6.59
C ALA A 75 15.17 -6.19 6.22
N PRO A 76 15.54 -7.38 6.73
CA PRO A 76 14.71 -8.56 6.58
C PRO A 76 13.37 -8.40 7.32
N VAL A 77 12.29 -8.80 6.65
CA VAL A 77 10.96 -8.95 7.26
C VAL A 77 11.02 -10.07 8.30
N ARG A 78 10.33 -9.88 9.43
CA ARG A 78 10.25 -10.83 10.54
C ARG A 78 8.80 -10.98 11.00
N LYS A 79 8.56 -12.01 11.81
CA LYS A 79 7.27 -12.23 12.46
C LYS A 79 6.85 -10.99 13.25
N GLY A 80 5.58 -10.59 13.10
CA GLY A 80 5.02 -9.41 13.78
C GLY A 80 5.16 -8.09 13.01
N ASP A 81 6.05 -8.00 12.02
CA ASP A 81 6.11 -6.81 11.15
C ASP A 81 4.81 -6.66 10.35
N LEU A 82 4.54 -5.44 9.85
CA LEU A 82 3.47 -5.19 8.90
C LEU A 82 4.01 -5.09 7.48
N VAL A 83 3.45 -5.87 6.56
CA VAL A 83 3.69 -5.76 5.12
C VAL A 83 2.45 -5.18 4.44
N VAL A 84 2.65 -4.10 3.69
CA VAL A 84 1.63 -3.40 2.92
C VAL A 84 1.89 -3.61 1.42
N ILE A 85 0.95 -4.24 0.73
CA ILE A 85 1.05 -4.52 -0.70
C ILE A 85 0.11 -3.57 -1.46
N VAL A 86 0.63 -2.88 -2.47
CA VAL A 86 -0.15 -2.02 -3.36
C VAL A 86 -0.23 -2.67 -4.74
N SER A 87 -1.42 -3.17 -5.09
CA SER A 87 -1.66 -3.88 -6.35
C SER A 87 -3.08 -3.60 -6.84
N GLY A 88 -3.22 -2.83 -7.92
CA GLY A 88 -4.55 -2.44 -8.42
C GLY A 88 -5.44 -3.64 -8.76
N SER A 89 -4.89 -4.67 -9.43
CA SER A 89 -5.66 -5.87 -9.79
C SER A 89 -5.74 -6.93 -8.69
N GLY A 90 -4.90 -6.85 -7.65
CA GLY A 90 -4.67 -7.96 -6.72
C GLY A 90 -3.91 -9.16 -7.31
N GLU A 91 -3.85 -9.27 -8.64
CA GLU A 91 -3.32 -10.42 -9.40
C GLU A 91 -1.86 -10.29 -9.84
N THR A 92 -1.23 -9.16 -9.56
CA THR A 92 0.16 -8.91 -9.98
C THR A 92 1.10 -9.94 -9.34
N ILE A 93 1.67 -10.84 -10.15
CA ILE A 93 2.44 -12.01 -9.69
C ILE A 93 3.50 -11.65 -8.62
N PRO A 94 4.40 -10.65 -8.83
CA PRO A 94 5.36 -10.28 -7.80
C PRO A 94 4.74 -9.81 -6.48
N SER A 95 3.57 -9.17 -6.55
CA SER A 95 2.84 -8.70 -5.36
C SER A 95 2.24 -9.88 -4.59
N LYS A 96 1.64 -10.85 -5.30
CA LYS A 96 1.12 -12.09 -4.69
C LYS A 96 2.22 -12.91 -4.03
N MET A 97 3.33 -13.13 -4.73
CA MET A 97 4.48 -13.86 -4.18
C MET A 97 5.03 -13.17 -2.93
N THR A 98 5.17 -11.84 -2.95
CA THR A 98 5.64 -11.08 -1.79
C THR A 98 4.69 -11.22 -0.60
N ALA A 99 3.37 -11.16 -0.85
CA ALA A 99 2.35 -11.36 0.17
C ALA A 99 2.40 -12.76 0.80
N GLU A 100 2.56 -13.80 -0.03
CA GLU A 100 2.69 -15.19 0.45
C GLU A 100 3.93 -15.40 1.30
N ILE A 101 5.09 -14.88 0.85
CA ILE A 101 6.35 -14.96 1.61
C ILE A 101 6.20 -14.25 2.96
N ALA A 102 5.64 -13.03 2.97
CA ALA A 102 5.40 -12.27 4.20
C ALA A 102 4.51 -13.05 5.19
N ARG A 103 3.43 -13.66 4.70
CA ARG A 103 2.53 -14.48 5.50
C ARG A 103 3.24 -15.71 6.07
N ASN A 104 4.06 -16.39 5.27
CA ASN A 104 4.83 -17.56 5.70
C ASN A 104 5.87 -17.22 6.78
N ILE A 105 6.44 -16.01 6.75
CA ILE A 105 7.33 -15.48 7.81
C ILE A 105 6.55 -15.15 9.10
N GLY A 106 5.23 -15.00 9.02
CA GLY A 106 4.37 -14.62 10.15
C GLY A 106 4.23 -13.10 10.30
N ALA A 107 4.48 -12.33 9.25
CA ALA A 107 4.16 -10.91 9.21
C ALA A 107 2.64 -10.69 9.06
N LYS A 108 2.16 -9.53 9.51
CA LYS A 108 0.81 -9.05 9.21
C LYS A 108 0.78 -8.52 7.79
N LEU A 109 -0.37 -8.63 7.12
CA LEU A 109 -0.53 -8.24 5.73
C LEU A 109 -1.71 -7.28 5.59
N VAL A 110 -1.47 -6.15 4.92
CA VAL A 110 -2.50 -5.24 4.41
C VAL A 110 -2.35 -5.16 2.90
N SER A 111 -3.44 -5.34 2.16
CA SER A 111 -3.46 -5.20 0.70
C SER A 111 -4.31 -4.01 0.31
N ILE A 112 -3.76 -3.12 -0.51
CA ILE A 112 -4.45 -1.99 -1.14
C ILE A 112 -4.68 -2.37 -2.61
N THR A 113 -5.93 -2.63 -2.95
CA THR A 113 -6.37 -3.18 -4.24
C THR A 113 -7.71 -2.56 -4.67
N ALA A 114 -7.97 -2.51 -5.98
CA ALA A 114 -9.26 -2.09 -6.51
C ALA A 114 -10.29 -3.23 -6.59
N ASN A 115 -9.86 -4.46 -6.30
CA ASN A 115 -10.71 -5.65 -6.27
C ASN A 115 -10.84 -6.12 -4.81
N LYS A 116 -12.07 -6.08 -4.26
CA LYS A 116 -12.44 -6.67 -2.97
C LYS A 116 -12.58 -8.18 -3.05
#